data_AF-A0A7R9B376-F1
#
_entry.id   AF-A0A7R9B376-F1
#
_cell.length_a   1.000
_cell.length_b   1.000
_cell.length_c   1.000
_cell.angle_alpha   90.00
_cell.angle_beta   90.00
_cell.angle_gamma   90.00
#
_symmetry.space_group_name_H-M   'P 1'
#
loop_
_entity.id
_entity.type
_entity.pdbx_description
1 polymer ?
#
loop_
_entity_poly.entity_id
_entity_poly.type
_entity_poly.pdbx_seq_one_letter_code
_entity_poly.pdbx_strand_id
1 'polypeptide(L)'
;MPIRVLHRRPANCRSRIIYSMSYSMVCGNKTTASFPGNGGEKCQCLAHSSDDARPCLFVMTFETQAGTYVKEFVHGDLGRTTPNLRTLLNAEVDIIALDVTRIDLDWPPQVK
;
A
#
# COMPACT_ATOMS: atom_id res chain seq x y z
N MET A 1 15.00 11.06 -0.56
CA MET A 1 14.66 11.23 0.87
C MET A 1 13.29 11.86 1.02
N PRO A 2 12.44 11.37 1.93
CA PRO A 2 11.17 11.98 2.26
C PRO A 2 11.28 13.41 2.79
N ILE A 3 10.32 14.27 2.46
CA ILE A 3 10.31 15.66 2.93
C ILE A 3 10.31 15.75 4.47
N ARG A 4 9.52 14.90 5.14
CA ARG A 4 9.34 14.91 6.59
C ARG A 4 10.63 14.61 7.38
N VAL A 5 11.62 13.96 6.77
CA VAL A 5 12.87 13.61 7.45
C VAL A 5 14.03 14.55 7.13
N LEU A 6 13.84 15.51 6.21
CA LEU A 6 14.91 16.41 5.76
C LEU A 6 15.50 17.26 6.91
N HIS A 7 14.71 17.55 7.94
CA HIS A 7 15.19 18.27 9.13
C HIS A 7 16.24 17.49 9.96
N ARG A 8 16.39 16.17 9.74
CA ARG A 8 17.35 15.30 10.45
C ARG A 8 18.32 14.57 9.51
N ARG A 9 18.12 14.65 8.20
CA ARG A 9 18.83 13.83 7.22
C ARG A 9 19.17 14.67 5.98
N PRO A 10 20.35 14.46 5.37
CA PRO A 10 20.71 15.13 4.13
C PRO A 10 19.75 14.73 3.00
N ALA A 11 19.50 15.64 2.07
CA ALA A 11 18.56 15.49 0.97
C ALA A 11 19.10 14.59 -0.17
N ASN A 12 19.34 13.32 0.12
CA ASN A 12 19.91 12.38 -0.86
C ASN A 12 18.82 11.54 -1.56
N CYS A 13 18.99 11.29 -2.86
CA CYS A 13 18.26 10.22 -3.54
C CYS A 13 18.88 8.87 -3.16
N ARG A 14 18.04 7.85 -2.91
CA ARG A 14 18.49 6.50 -2.60
C ARG A 14 17.59 5.51 -3.32
N SER A 15 18.19 4.58 -4.06
CA SER A 15 17.45 3.45 -4.62
C SER A 15 17.08 2.47 -3.49
N ARG A 16 15.88 1.92 -3.57
CA ARG A 16 15.32 0.94 -2.63
C ARG A 16 14.57 -0.13 -3.42
N ILE A 17 14.57 -1.35 -2.91
CA ILE A 17 13.93 -2.50 -3.54
C ILE A 17 12.66 -2.87 -2.77
N ILE A 18 11.59 -3.12 -3.51
CA ILE A 18 10.41 -3.84 -3.03
C ILE A 18 10.50 -5.24 -3.61
N TYR A 19 10.70 -6.23 -2.76
CA TYR A 19 10.91 -7.63 -3.15
C TYR A 19 9.61 -8.27 -3.63
N SER A 20 8.51 -8.02 -2.93
CA SER A 20 7.19 -8.55 -3.27
C SER A 20 6.06 -7.61 -2.84
N MET A 21 4.94 -7.68 -3.57
CA MET A 21 3.71 -6.93 -3.28
C MET A 21 2.51 -7.84 -3.48
N SER A 22 1.59 -7.85 -2.55
CA SER A 22 0.29 -8.51 -2.66
C SER A 22 -0.81 -7.63 -2.09
N TYR A 23 -2.06 -7.84 -2.52
CA TYR A 23 -3.19 -7.03 -2.08
C TYR A 23 -4.48 -7.85 -1.93
N SER A 24 -5.38 -7.37 -1.10
CA SER A 24 -6.76 -7.86 -0.99
C SER A 24 -7.73 -6.68 -0.88
N MET A 25 -8.86 -6.78 -1.59
CA MET A 25 -9.88 -5.73 -1.57
C MET A 25 -10.71 -5.81 -0.29
N VAL A 26 -10.99 -4.67 0.32
CA VAL A 26 -11.91 -4.59 1.46
C VAL A 26 -13.30 -4.29 0.90
N CYS A 27 -14.12 -5.33 0.74
CA CYS A 27 -15.54 -5.13 0.47
C CYS A 27 -16.22 -4.78 1.80
N GLY A 28 -16.61 -3.52 1.99
CA GLY A 28 -17.44 -3.13 3.13
C GLY A 28 -18.75 -3.93 3.06
N ASN A 29 -19.15 -4.54 4.18
CA ASN A 29 -20.25 -5.50 4.36
C ASN A 29 -21.54 -5.21 3.55
N LYS A 30 -21.48 -5.48 2.25
CA LYS A 30 -22.57 -5.94 1.43
C LYS A 30 -22.07 -7.27 0.89
N THR A 31 -22.61 -8.31 1.49
CA THR A 31 -22.50 -9.72 1.11
C THR A 31 -22.58 -9.89 -0.40
N THR A 32 -21.92 -10.95 -0.88
CA THR A 32 -21.90 -11.53 -2.23
C THR A 32 -21.00 -10.85 -3.27
N ALA A 33 -19.77 -11.36 -3.37
CA ALA A 33 -19.15 -11.56 -4.69
C ALA A 33 -18.37 -12.87 -4.71
N SER A 34 -18.97 -13.88 -5.33
CA SER A 34 -18.30 -15.07 -5.82
C SER A 34 -17.58 -14.78 -7.14
N PHE A 35 -16.51 -15.53 -7.38
CA PHE A 35 -15.62 -15.47 -8.54
C PHE A 35 -16.34 -15.32 -9.90
N PRO A 36 -15.77 -14.56 -10.87
CA PRO A 36 -16.30 -14.50 -12.22
C PRO A 36 -16.00 -15.83 -12.92
N GLY A 37 -16.96 -16.74 -12.86
CA GLY A 37 -16.93 -18.08 -13.46
C GLY A 37 -18.19 -18.89 -13.16
N ASN A 38 -18.96 -18.51 -12.13
CA ASN A 38 -20.31 -19.03 -11.90
C ASN A 38 -21.13 -17.99 -11.12
N GLY A 39 -21.99 -17.24 -11.84
CA GLY A 39 -23.18 -16.57 -11.30
C GLY A 39 -23.05 -15.77 -9.99
N GLY A 40 -21.92 -15.12 -9.73
CA GLY A 40 -21.67 -14.34 -8.51
C GLY A 40 -21.93 -12.85 -8.66
N GLU A 41 -22.74 -12.30 -7.76
CA GLU A 41 -23.13 -10.90 -7.71
C GLU A 41 -21.89 -9.96 -7.65
N LYS A 42 -21.92 -8.85 -8.41
CA LYS A 42 -20.85 -7.84 -8.39
C LYS A 42 -20.80 -7.17 -7.01
N CYS A 43 -19.60 -7.08 -6.41
CA CYS A 43 -19.36 -6.14 -5.31
C CYS A 43 -19.83 -4.74 -5.73
N GLN A 44 -20.86 -4.24 -5.07
CA GLN A 44 -21.53 -2.99 -5.42
C GLN A 44 -20.72 -1.73 -5.10
N CYS A 45 -19.45 -1.84 -4.69
CA CYS A 45 -18.55 -0.68 -4.57
C CYS A 45 -18.03 -0.18 -5.93
N LEU A 46 -18.17 -0.95 -7.00
CA LEU A 46 -17.79 -0.55 -8.38
C LEU A 46 -18.98 -0.04 -9.21
N ALA A 47 -20.18 0.00 -8.63
CA ALA A 47 -21.40 0.36 -9.33
C ALA A 47 -22.37 1.08 -8.40
N HIS A 48 -22.08 2.33 -8.05
CA HIS A 48 -23.11 3.27 -7.60
C HIS A 48 -22.89 4.63 -8.25
N SER A 49 -24.01 5.17 -8.72
CA SER A 49 -24.19 6.44 -9.41
C SER A 49 -23.40 7.58 -8.79
N SER A 50 -22.69 8.32 -9.64
CA SER A 50 -22.16 9.72 -9.62
C SER A 50 -22.08 10.60 -8.35
N ASP A 51 -22.55 10.20 -7.17
CA ASP A 51 -22.67 11.07 -5.98
C ASP A 51 -22.38 10.40 -4.62
N ASP A 52 -21.98 9.12 -4.58
CA ASP A 52 -21.62 8.42 -3.33
C ASP A 52 -20.10 8.16 -3.29
N ALA A 53 -19.34 9.19 -2.90
CA ALA A 53 -17.86 9.26 -2.90
C ALA A 53 -17.19 8.38 -1.82
N ARG A 54 -17.59 7.11 -1.71
CA ARG A 54 -16.92 6.18 -0.78
C ARG A 54 -15.57 5.75 -1.35
N PRO A 55 -14.46 5.88 -0.61
CA PRO A 55 -13.16 5.45 -1.08
C PRO A 55 -13.12 3.93 -1.25
N CYS A 56 -12.50 3.48 -2.33
CA CYS A 56 -12.18 2.07 -2.53
C CYS A 56 -11.03 1.69 -1.58
N LEU A 57 -11.29 0.78 -0.64
CA LEU A 57 -10.31 0.34 0.34
C LEU A 57 -9.72 -1.01 -0.05
N PHE A 58 -8.41 -1.14 0.14
CA PHE A 58 -7.69 -2.39 -0.01
C PHE A 58 -6.58 -2.46 1.04
N VAL A 59 -6.15 -3.69 1.36
CA VAL A 59 -4.98 -3.95 2.19
C VAL A 59 -3.86 -4.42 1.27
N MET A 60 -2.66 -3.85 1.44
CA MET A 60 -1.47 -4.27 0.71
C MET A 60 -0.39 -4.73 1.67
N THR A 61 0.28 -5.82 1.29
CA THR A 61 1.45 -6.34 1.99
C THR A 61 2.68 -6.11 1.11
N PHE A 62 3.72 -5.54 1.70
CA PHE A 62 4.99 -5.26 1.03
C PHE A 62 6.12 -6.00 1.73
N GLU A 63 7.00 -6.61 0.96
CA GLU A 63 8.32 -7.03 1.41
C GLU A 63 9.34 -6.05 0.84
N THR A 64 10.14 -5.40 1.68
CA THR A 64 10.98 -4.27 1.24
C THR A 64 12.38 -4.34 1.81
N GLN A 65 13.33 -3.74 1.10
CA GLN A 65 14.69 -3.50 1.60
C GLN A 65 14.65 -2.62 2.86
N ALA A 66 15.57 -2.86 3.79
CA ALA A 66 15.75 -2.05 4.99
C ALA A 66 15.83 -0.53 4.68
N GLY A 67 15.14 0.26 5.51
CA GLY A 67 15.10 1.71 5.39
C GLY A 67 14.30 2.23 4.17
N THR A 68 13.39 1.41 3.65
CA THR A 68 12.37 1.86 2.68
C THR A 68 11.29 2.66 3.38
N TYR A 69 10.92 3.77 2.77
CA TYR A 69 9.93 4.71 3.27
C TYR A 69 8.56 4.36 2.69
N VAL A 70 7.89 3.37 3.27
CA VAL A 70 6.68 2.74 2.70
C VAL A 70 5.56 3.74 2.45
N LYS A 71 5.26 4.62 3.41
CA LYS A 71 4.23 5.65 3.23
C LYS A 71 4.53 6.54 2.02
N GLU A 72 5.78 6.97 1.86
CA GLU A 72 6.20 7.79 0.72
C GLU A 72 6.19 7.04 -0.61
N PHE A 73 6.45 5.73 -0.60
CA PHE A 73 6.25 4.89 -1.78
C PHE A 73 4.76 4.78 -2.15
N VAL A 74 3.84 4.80 -1.18
CA VAL A 74 2.40 4.78 -1.44
C VAL A 74 1.93 6.11 -2.07
N HIS A 75 2.12 7.23 -1.38
CA HIS A 75 1.56 8.52 -1.80
C HIS A 75 2.47 9.36 -2.70
N GLY A 76 3.71 8.92 -2.96
CA GLY A 76 4.65 9.54 -3.89
C GLY A 76 5.45 10.75 -3.38
N ASP A 77 5.20 11.20 -2.14
CA ASP A 77 5.86 12.36 -1.50
C ASP A 77 6.00 13.59 -2.42
N LEU A 78 4.89 14.03 -3.02
CA LEU A 78 4.83 15.15 -3.98
C LEU A 78 5.80 14.97 -5.17
N GLY A 79 5.91 13.74 -5.68
CA GLY A 79 6.77 13.39 -6.81
C GLY A 79 8.24 13.16 -6.45
N ARG A 80 8.61 13.16 -5.16
CA ARG A 80 9.99 12.86 -4.73
C ARG A 80 10.32 11.36 -4.71
N THR A 81 9.32 10.49 -4.76
CA THR A 81 9.49 9.03 -4.81
C THR A 81 8.98 8.50 -6.14
N THR A 82 9.86 7.83 -6.89
CA THR A 82 9.55 7.27 -8.22
C THR A 82 10.25 5.92 -8.41
N PRO A 83 9.53 4.87 -8.86
CA PRO A 83 8.07 4.82 -8.99
C PRO A 83 7.36 4.88 -7.63
N ASN A 84 6.06 5.17 -7.63
CA ASN A 84 5.20 5.15 -6.44
C ASN A 84 3.83 4.52 -6.77
N LEU A 85 3.06 4.12 -5.76
CA LEU A 85 1.82 3.37 -5.96
C LEU A 85 0.77 4.16 -6.75
N ARG A 86 0.69 5.49 -6.60
CA ARG A 86 -0.20 6.34 -7.42
C ARG A 86 0.13 6.22 -8.90
N THR A 87 1.42 6.31 -9.23
CA THR A 87 1.87 6.17 -10.63
C THR A 87 1.71 4.74 -11.16
N LEU A 88 1.83 3.73 -10.30
CA LEU A 88 1.67 2.32 -10.70
C LEU A 88 0.21 1.93 -10.94
N LEU A 89 -0.72 2.46 -10.12
CA LEU A 89 -2.16 2.19 -10.24
C LEU A 89 -2.91 3.20 -11.11
N ASN A 90 -2.23 4.29 -11.52
CA ASN A 90 -2.83 5.43 -12.20
C ASN A 90 -4.07 5.96 -11.45
N ALA A 91 -3.95 6.09 -10.13
CA ALA A 91 -5.02 6.52 -9.24
C ALA A 91 -4.48 7.34 -8.08
N GLU A 92 -5.32 8.20 -7.50
CA GLU A 92 -5.01 8.85 -6.23
C GLU A 92 -5.11 7.82 -5.10
N VAL A 93 -4.00 7.63 -4.39
CA VAL A 93 -3.86 6.64 -3.32
C VAL A 93 -3.23 7.32 -2.11
N ASP A 94 -3.83 7.11 -0.96
CA ASP A 94 -3.28 7.54 0.32
C ASP A 94 -3.36 6.41 1.35
N ILE A 95 -2.54 6.52 2.38
CA ILE A 95 -2.37 5.50 3.41
C ILE A 95 -3.22 5.83 4.64
N ILE A 96 -4.09 4.90 5.04
CA ILE A 96 -4.91 5.05 6.25
C ILE A 96 -4.18 4.51 7.47
N ALA A 97 -3.56 3.34 7.33
CA ALA A 97 -2.81 2.67 8.39
C ALA A 97 -1.58 1.97 7.80
N LEU A 98 -0.53 1.87 8.62
CA LEU A 98 0.70 1.15 8.29
C LEU A 98 1.17 0.39 9.52
N ASP A 99 1.44 -0.89 9.35
CA ASP A 99 1.99 -1.76 10.39
C ASP A 99 3.19 -2.56 9.86
N VAL A 100 4.07 -2.97 10.77
CA VAL A 100 5.21 -3.84 10.48
C VAL A 100 4.86 -5.25 10.92
N THR A 101 4.55 -6.12 9.96
CA THR A 101 4.12 -7.50 10.23
C THR A 101 5.28 -8.44 10.55
N ARG A 102 6.46 -8.20 9.99
CA ARG A 102 7.67 -9.03 10.17
C ARG A 102 8.94 -8.20 10.00
N ILE A 103 9.98 -8.56 10.75
CA ILE A 103 11.35 -8.05 10.58
C ILE A 103 12.23 -9.26 10.29
N ASP A 104 12.79 -9.33 9.08
CA ASP A 104 13.67 -10.41 8.66
C ASP A 104 15.08 -10.20 9.23
N LEU A 105 15.20 -10.39 10.54
CA LEU A 105 16.44 -10.25 11.31
C LEU A 105 16.54 -11.40 12.32
N ASP A 106 17.62 -12.18 12.25
CA ASP A 106 17.91 -13.26 13.20
C ASP A 106 18.53 -12.70 14.50
N TRP A 107 17.73 -11.98 15.28
CA TRP A 107 18.11 -11.41 16.57
C TRP A 107 16.89 -11.08 17.46
N PRO A 108 16.93 -11.31 18.79
CA PRO A 108 17.99 -11.99 19.54
C PRO A 108 18.06 -13.48 19.22
N PRO A 109 19.22 -14.13 19.40
CA PRO A 109 19.34 -15.57 19.25
C PRO A 109 18.34 -16.26 20.18
N GLN A 110 17.70 -17.30 19.68
CA GLN A 110 16.73 -18.07 20.46
C GLN A 110 17.45 -18.66 21.68
N VAL A 111 16.94 -18.36 22.87
CA VAL A 111 17.43 -18.98 24.11
C VAL A 111 16.97 -20.44 24.10
N LYS A 112 17.91 -21.36 24.23
CA LYS A 112 17.63 -22.80 24.32
C LYS A 112 16.98 -23.16 25.64
#